data_AF-A0A0N0K231-F1
#
_entry.id   AF-A0A0N0K231-F1
#
_cell.length_a   1.000
_cell.length_b   1.000
_cell.length_c   1.000
_cell.angle_alpha   90.00
_cell.angle_beta   90.00
_cell.angle_gamma   90.00
#
_symmetry.space_group_name_H-M   'P 1'
#
loop_
_entity.id
_entity.type
_entity.pdbx_description
1 polymer ?
#
loop_
_entity_poly.entity_id
_entity_poly.type
_entity_poly.pdbx_seq_one_letter_code
_entity_poly.pdbx_strand_id
1 'polypeptide(L)'
;MGKARNELLEQRYYRFQLIARRHQAGTPRAERWLSAAYGTISDYGLSLSRPLLTLALTILYFAGLFGIIHSATMGTTLNAGQSFDALAMSASRVFPFGAFDMVSKDWIGGVAPGGTGGIALLVRTIATLESLIALILVFLFGLAVRRRFQIG
;
A
#
# COMPACT_ATOMS: atom_id res chain seq x y z
N MET A 1 -32.27 15.68 -13.47
CA MET A 1 -31.41 14.53 -13.85
C MET A 1 -30.32 14.85 -14.90
N GLY A 2 -30.35 15.98 -15.63
CA GLY A 2 -29.34 16.28 -16.67
C GLY A 2 -27.97 16.77 -16.16
N LYS A 3 -27.92 17.53 -15.06
CA LYS A 3 -26.70 18.20 -14.58
C LYS A 3 -25.61 17.22 -14.12
N ALA A 4 -25.97 16.26 -13.26
CA ALA A 4 -25.06 15.20 -12.78
C ALA A 4 -24.50 14.32 -13.92
N ARG A 5 -25.29 14.09 -14.98
CA ARG A 5 -24.84 13.33 -16.15
C ARG A 5 -23.81 14.11 -16.97
N ASN A 6 -23.99 15.42 -17.11
CA ASN A 6 -23.03 16.28 -17.82
C ASN A 6 -21.70 16.39 -17.04
N GLU A 7 -21.74 16.52 -15.71
CA GLU A 7 -20.54 16.55 -14.87
C GLU A 7 -19.71 15.26 -14.99
N LEU A 8 -20.37 14.09 -15.03
CA LEU A 8 -19.69 12.81 -15.25
C LEU A 8 -19.05 12.71 -16.64
N LEU A 9 -19.70 13.23 -17.68
CA LEU A 9 -19.16 13.25 -19.05
C LEU A 9 -17.96 14.19 -19.16
N GLU A 10 -18.01 15.34 -18.51
CA GLU A 10 -16.94 16.34 -18.46
C GLU A 10 -15.69 15.79 -17.74
N GLN A 11 -15.88 15.10 -16.62
CA GLN A 11 -14.80 14.38 -15.94
C GLN A 11 -14.17 13.29 -16.82
N ARG A 12 -14.99 12.54 -17.57
CA ARG A 12 -14.51 11.51 -18.51
C ARG A 12 -13.70 12.12 -19.65
N TYR A 13 -14.18 13.23 -20.20
CA TYR A 13 -13.52 13.94 -21.29
C TYR A 13 -12.15 14.49 -20.85
N TYR A 14 -12.10 15.14 -19.69
CA TYR A 14 -10.85 15.65 -19.12
C TYR A 14 -9.84 14.53 -18.86
N ARG A 15 -10.32 13.38 -18.38
CA ARG A 15 -9.48 12.18 -18.19
C ARG A 15 -8.89 11.68 -19.51
N PHE A 16 -9.68 11.61 -20.58
CA PHE A 16 -9.17 11.17 -21.88
C PHE A 16 -8.14 12.14 -22.47
N GLN A 17 -8.29 13.45 -22.25
CA GLN A 17 -7.24 14.42 -22.61
C GLN A 17 -5.93 14.16 -21.88
N LEU A 18 -5.97 13.84 -20.58
CA LEU A 18 -4.78 13.48 -19.79
C LEU A 18 -4.13 12.18 -20.25
N ILE A 19 -4.91 11.18 -20.70
CA ILE A 19 -4.38 9.94 -21.27
C ILE A 19 -3.74 10.19 -22.64
N ALA A 20 -4.37 11.02 -23.47
CA ALA A 20 -3.85 11.41 -24.77
C ALA A 20 -2.52 12.19 -24.65
N ARG A 21 -2.43 13.15 -23.71
CA ARG A 21 -1.18 13.89 -23.43
C ARG A 21 -0.05 12.96 -22.98
N ARG A 22 -0.32 11.92 -22.19
CA ARG A 22 0.70 10.94 -21.77
C ARG A 22 1.35 10.18 -22.93
N HIS A 23 0.63 9.96 -24.03
CA HIS A 23 1.11 9.25 -25.21
C HIS A 23 1.84 10.14 -26.22
N GLN A 24 1.85 11.47 -26.01
CA GLN A 24 2.62 12.37 -26.87
C GLN A 24 4.12 12.27 -26.54
N ALA A 25 4.95 12.19 -27.58
CA ALA A 25 6.40 11.99 -27.47
C ALA A 25 7.14 13.14 -26.76
N GLY A 26 6.55 14.33 -26.71
CA GLY A 26 7.16 15.54 -26.13
C GLY A 26 6.90 15.77 -24.63
N THR A 27 6.23 14.85 -23.92
CA THR A 27 5.92 15.06 -22.50
C THR A 27 7.13 14.80 -21.59
N PRO A 28 7.46 15.71 -20.65
CA PRO A 28 8.49 15.49 -19.65
C PRO A 28 8.26 14.21 -18.84
N ARG A 29 9.34 13.47 -18.52
CA ARG A 29 9.26 12.21 -17.76
C ARG A 29 8.55 12.37 -16.41
N ALA A 30 8.75 13.50 -15.73
CA ALA A 30 8.09 13.80 -14.46
C ALA A 30 6.56 13.98 -14.60
N GLU A 31 6.11 14.67 -15.66
CA GLU A 31 4.69 14.86 -15.95
C GLU A 31 4.01 13.52 -16.28
N ARG A 32 4.73 12.63 -16.97
CA ARG A 32 4.27 11.27 -17.29
C ARG A 32 4.11 10.42 -16.01
N TRP A 33 5.05 10.49 -15.08
CA TRP A 33 4.97 9.81 -13.77
C TRP A 33 3.85 10.37 -12.89
N LEU A 34 3.74 11.69 -12.74
CA LEU A 34 2.69 12.34 -11.97
C LEU A 34 1.29 12.08 -12.55
N SER A 35 1.16 12.12 -13.88
CA SER A 35 -0.11 11.77 -14.55
C SER A 35 -0.45 10.29 -14.42
N ALA A 36 0.54 9.40 -14.38
CA ALA A 36 0.33 7.98 -14.12
C ALA A 36 -0.12 7.75 -12.67
N ALA A 37 0.55 8.36 -11.69
CA ALA A 37 0.18 8.31 -10.28
C ALA A 37 -1.21 8.92 -10.03
N TYR A 38 -1.53 10.04 -10.66
CA TYR A 38 -2.86 10.64 -10.58
C TYR A 38 -3.92 9.73 -11.23
N GLY A 39 -3.61 9.11 -12.37
CA GLY A 39 -4.51 8.16 -13.03
C GLY A 39 -4.81 6.95 -12.17
N THR A 40 -3.80 6.36 -11.53
CA THR A 40 -4.00 5.24 -10.61
C THR A 40 -4.81 5.68 -9.40
N ILE A 41 -4.43 6.79 -8.74
CA ILE A 41 -5.13 7.36 -7.57
C ILE A 41 -6.60 7.69 -7.89
N SER A 42 -6.87 8.34 -9.02
CA SER A 42 -8.21 8.74 -9.45
C SER A 42 -9.11 7.54 -9.80
N ASP A 43 -8.53 6.49 -10.37
CA ASP A 43 -9.25 5.27 -10.71
C ASP A 43 -9.62 4.38 -9.52
N TYR A 44 -9.03 4.59 -8.32
CA TYR A 44 -9.44 3.85 -7.13
C TYR A 44 -10.92 4.08 -6.77
N GLY A 45 -11.52 5.19 -7.22
CA GLY A 45 -12.94 5.47 -7.01
C GLY A 45 -13.91 4.65 -7.89
N LEU A 46 -13.44 3.97 -8.95
CA LEU A 46 -14.29 3.25 -9.91
C LEU A 46 -14.35 1.73 -9.67
N SER A 47 -13.39 1.16 -8.94
CA SER A 47 -13.31 -0.29 -8.71
C SER A 47 -12.93 -0.60 -7.27
N LEU A 48 -13.78 -1.36 -6.58
CA LEU A 48 -13.62 -1.73 -5.18
C LEU A 48 -12.49 -2.76 -4.95
N SER A 49 -12.17 -3.56 -5.97
CA SER A 49 -11.15 -4.63 -5.92
C SER A 49 -9.72 -4.11 -6.01
N ARG A 50 -9.47 -3.00 -6.72
CA ARG A 50 -8.13 -2.41 -6.86
C ARG A 50 -7.49 -1.98 -5.54
N PRO A 51 -8.15 -1.20 -4.66
CA PRO A 51 -7.56 -0.82 -3.38
C PRO A 51 -7.27 -2.03 -2.48
N LEU A 52 -8.14 -3.04 -2.52
CA LEU A 52 -7.95 -4.28 -1.79
C LEU A 52 -6.74 -5.09 -2.30
N LEU A 53 -6.61 -5.20 -3.62
CA LEU A 53 -5.48 -5.88 -4.26
C LEU A 53 -4.16 -5.15 -4.01
N THR A 54 -4.15 -3.81 -4.08
CA THR A 54 -2.95 -3.03 -3.77
C THR A 54 -2.55 -3.12 -2.31
N LEU A 55 -3.52 -3.20 -1.40
CA LEU A 55 -3.26 -3.41 0.02
C LEU A 55 -2.67 -4.81 0.25
N ALA A 56 -3.24 -5.86 -0.36
CA ALA A 56 -2.68 -7.21 -0.29
C ALA A 56 -1.25 -7.30 -0.86
N LEU A 57 -0.99 -6.66 -2.01
CA LEU A 57 0.35 -6.60 -2.59
C LEU A 57 1.34 -5.83 -1.71
N THR A 58 0.87 -4.76 -1.05
CA THR A 58 1.69 -3.98 -0.11
C THR A 58 2.10 -4.84 1.08
N ILE A 59 1.15 -5.60 1.65
CA ILE A 59 1.43 -6.54 2.75
C ILE A 59 2.47 -7.58 2.30
N LEU A 60 2.29 -8.21 1.14
CA LEU A 60 3.24 -9.21 0.63
C LEU A 60 4.62 -8.62 0.37
N TYR A 61 4.69 -7.40 -0.16
CA TYR A 61 5.95 -6.70 -0.42
C TYR A 61 6.73 -6.43 0.88
N PHE A 62 6.08 -5.86 1.90
CA PHE A 62 6.73 -5.58 3.18
C PHE A 62 7.03 -6.85 3.98
N ALA A 63 6.18 -7.87 3.91
CA ALA A 63 6.47 -9.20 4.47
C ALA A 63 7.76 -9.78 3.87
N GLY A 64 7.95 -9.68 2.56
CA GLY A 64 9.19 -10.09 1.89
C GLY A 64 10.42 -9.30 2.37
N LEU A 65 10.29 -7.97 2.51
CA LEU A 65 11.36 -7.13 3.05
C LEU A 65 11.74 -7.51 4.49
N PHE A 66 10.75 -7.73 5.35
CA PHE A 66 11.01 -8.17 6.72
C PHE A 66 11.65 -9.56 6.75
N GLY A 67 11.18 -10.51 5.93
CA GLY A 67 11.82 -11.82 5.79
C GLY A 67 13.30 -11.70 5.37
N ILE A 68 13.61 -10.85 4.39
CA ILE A 68 15.00 -10.61 3.98
C ILE A 68 15.82 -10.05 5.14
N ILE A 69 15.31 -9.04 5.87
CA ILE A 69 16.00 -8.45 7.03
C ILE A 69 16.23 -9.51 8.12
N HIS A 70 15.22 -10.34 8.40
CA HIS A 70 15.32 -11.43 9.38
C HIS A 70 16.42 -12.43 9.00
N SER A 71 16.38 -12.91 7.76
CA SER A 71 17.38 -13.86 7.24
C SER A 71 18.79 -13.29 7.23
N ALA A 72 18.95 -12.02 6.86
CA ALA A 72 20.24 -11.33 6.84
C ALA A 72 20.80 -11.11 8.25
N THR A 73 19.94 -10.89 9.24
CA THR A 73 20.36 -10.62 10.62
C THR A 73 20.66 -11.89 11.40
N MET A 74 19.86 -12.94 11.22
CA MET A 74 20.05 -14.22 11.91
C MET A 74 20.97 -15.20 11.17
N GLY A 75 21.34 -14.91 9.92
CA GLY A 75 22.15 -15.82 9.09
C GLY A 75 21.44 -17.14 8.78
N THR A 76 20.11 -17.19 8.88
CA THR A 76 19.29 -18.38 8.67
C THR A 76 18.44 -18.24 7.42
N THR A 77 18.17 -19.36 6.75
CA THR A 77 17.22 -19.40 5.64
C THR A 77 15.79 -19.30 6.18
N LEU A 78 14.91 -18.63 5.42
CA LEU A 78 13.52 -18.46 5.80
C LEU A 78 12.79 -19.82 5.82
N ASN A 79 12.40 -20.26 7.01
CA ASN A 79 11.47 -21.38 7.17
C ASN A 79 10.01 -20.90 7.00
N ALA A 80 9.08 -21.81 6.71
CA ALA A 80 7.65 -21.51 6.55
C ALA A 80 7.07 -20.75 7.75
N GLY A 81 7.49 -21.08 8.98
CA GLY A 81 7.09 -20.34 10.19
C GLY A 81 7.56 -18.88 10.19
N GLN A 82 8.84 -18.63 9.86
CA GLN A 82 9.41 -17.28 9.83
C GLN A 82 8.81 -16.42 8.70
N SER A 83 8.46 -17.04 7.58
CA SER A 83 7.72 -16.37 6.49
C SER A 83 6.33 -15.95 6.95
N PHE A 84 5.67 -16.78 7.77
CA PHE A 84 4.38 -16.43 8.37
C PHE A 84 4.52 -15.32 9.42
N ASP A 85 5.57 -15.33 10.23
CA ASP A 85 5.83 -14.28 11.22
C ASP A 85 6.11 -12.93 10.54
N ALA A 86 6.88 -12.92 9.46
CA ALA A 86 7.13 -11.72 8.66
C ALA A 86 5.83 -11.19 8.00
N LEU A 87 4.95 -12.10 7.55
CA LEU A 87 3.64 -11.74 7.03
C LEU A 87 2.71 -11.20 8.12
N ALA A 88 2.70 -11.82 9.29
CA ALA A 88 1.95 -11.37 10.46
C ALA A 88 2.45 -9.99 10.94
N MET A 89 3.76 -9.76 10.90
CA MET A 89 4.38 -8.47 11.21
C MET A 89 3.86 -7.37 10.27
N SER A 90 3.87 -7.60 8.95
CA SER A 90 3.32 -6.65 7.97
C SER A 90 1.80 -6.47 8.12
N ALA A 91 1.06 -7.57 8.29
CA ALA A 91 -0.39 -7.54 8.48
C ALA A 91 -0.81 -6.76 9.74
N SER A 92 -0.04 -6.84 10.83
CA SER A 92 -0.29 -6.09 12.08
C SER A 92 -0.30 -4.56 11.88
N ARG A 93 0.42 -4.07 10.86
CA ARG A 93 0.52 -2.62 10.55
C ARG A 93 -0.64 -2.12 9.73
N VAL A 94 -1.27 -3.00 8.96
CA VAL A 94 -2.48 -2.69 8.19
C VAL A 94 -3.72 -2.91 9.04
N PHE A 95 -3.71 -3.97 9.84
CA PHE A 95 -4.81 -4.38 10.69
C PHE A 95 -4.33 -4.54 12.14
N PRO A 96 -4.62 -3.59 13.03
CA PRO A 96 -4.19 -3.64 14.42
C PRO A 96 -5.06 -4.61 15.24
N PHE A 97 -5.19 -5.86 14.80
CA PHE A 97 -5.85 -6.92 15.58
C PHE A 97 -4.84 -7.49 16.59
N GLY A 98 -5.26 -7.63 17.85
CA GLY A 98 -4.37 -8.00 18.95
C GLY A 98 -3.57 -9.31 18.75
N ALA A 99 -4.08 -10.26 17.96
CA ALA A 99 -3.37 -11.50 17.64
C ALA A 99 -2.08 -11.26 16.83
N PHE A 100 -2.05 -10.26 15.96
CA PHE A 100 -0.87 -9.94 15.14
C PHE A 100 0.15 -9.06 15.89
N ASP A 101 -0.30 -8.32 16.91
CA ASP A 101 0.59 -7.46 17.72
C ASP A 101 1.55 -8.31 18.58
N MET A 102 1.10 -9.46 19.09
CA MET A 102 1.95 -10.40 19.83
C MET A 102 3.08 -10.95 18.94
N VAL A 103 2.74 -11.42 17.74
CA VAL A 103 3.72 -11.94 16.76
C VAL A 103 4.73 -10.85 16.35
N SER A 104 4.27 -9.61 16.22
CA SER A 104 5.14 -8.48 15.86
C SER A 104 6.25 -8.21 16.90
N LYS A 105 5.92 -8.35 18.20
CA LYS A 105 6.85 -8.10 19.30
C LYS A 105 7.89 -9.20 19.41
N ASP A 106 7.47 -10.46 19.26
CA ASP A 106 8.36 -11.62 19.27
C ASP A 106 9.32 -11.58 18.08
N TRP A 107 8.84 -11.19 16.90
CA TRP A 107 9.66 -11.02 15.71
C TRP A 107 10.73 -9.94 15.88
N ILE A 108 10.36 -8.76 16.40
CA ILE A 108 11.31 -7.67 16.68
C ILE A 108 12.36 -8.11 17.71
N GLY A 109 11.93 -8.84 18.75
CA GLY A 109 12.83 -9.39 19.77
C GLY A 109 13.87 -10.34 19.21
N GLY A 110 13.53 -11.10 18.15
CA GLY A 110 14.46 -11.93 17.42
C GLY A 110 15.47 -11.12 16.59
N VAL A 111 15.00 -10.17 15.78
CA VAL A 111 15.85 -9.44 14.82
C VAL A 111 16.73 -8.38 15.50
N ALA A 112 16.24 -7.76 16.57
CA ALA A 112 17.00 -6.75 17.32
C ALA A 112 16.91 -7.02 18.83
N PRO A 113 17.68 -8.01 19.34
CA PRO A 113 17.70 -8.32 20.76
C PRO A 113 18.14 -7.08 21.55
N GLY A 114 17.28 -6.60 22.45
CA GLY A 114 17.55 -5.40 23.27
C GLY A 114 17.12 -4.06 22.66
N GLY A 115 16.58 -4.04 21.44
CA GLY A 115 15.94 -2.85 20.84
C GLY A 115 16.90 -1.67 20.55
N THR A 116 18.20 -1.85 20.74
CA THR A 116 19.23 -0.82 20.58
C THR A 116 20.19 -1.22 19.46
N GLY A 117 19.99 -0.66 18.27
CA GLY A 117 20.88 -0.93 17.13
C GLY A 117 20.42 -0.28 15.83
N GLY A 118 21.31 -0.21 14.84
CA GLY A 118 21.00 0.35 13.52
C GLY A 118 19.89 -0.44 12.79
N ILE A 119 19.84 -1.76 12.98
CA ILE A 119 18.80 -2.62 12.41
C ILE A 119 17.42 -2.31 13.02
N ALA A 120 17.36 -2.12 14.34
CA ALA A 120 16.11 -1.75 15.03
C ALA A 120 15.57 -0.41 14.49
N LEU A 121 16.45 0.57 14.27
CA LEU A 121 16.08 1.86 13.70
C LEU A 121 15.58 1.72 12.26
N LEU A 122 16.27 0.94 11.43
CA LEU A 122 15.88 0.67 10.04
C LEU A 122 14.51 -0.01 9.96
N VAL A 123 14.30 -1.08 10.74
CA VAL A 123 13.00 -1.78 10.83
C VAL A 123 11.89 -0.82 11.26
N ARG A 124 12.16 0.04 12.25
CA ARG A 124 11.18 1.02 12.73
C ARG A 124 10.82 2.04 11.65
N THR A 125 11.81 2.56 10.91
CA THR A 125 11.56 3.47 9.78
C THR A 125 10.74 2.80 8.69
N ILE A 126 11.09 1.57 8.28
CA ILE A 126 10.32 0.81 7.28
C ILE A 126 8.88 0.57 7.76
N ALA A 127 8.69 0.13 9.00
CA ALA A 127 7.37 -0.11 9.58
C ALA A 127 6.52 1.18 9.65
N THR A 128 7.14 2.34 9.94
CA THR A 128 6.41 3.61 9.89
C THR A 128 5.95 3.98 8.48
N LEU A 129 6.80 3.78 7.47
CA LEU A 129 6.43 4.01 6.07
C LEU A 129 5.30 3.09 5.62
N GLU A 130 5.37 1.81 5.99
CA GLU A 130 4.31 0.85 5.72
C GLU A 130 2.98 1.29 6.34
N SER A 131 2.97 1.68 7.62
CA SER A 131 1.75 2.13 8.29
C SER A 131 1.12 3.37 7.63
N LEU A 132 1.94 4.31 7.14
CA LEU A 132 1.46 5.48 6.40
C LEU A 132 0.82 5.09 5.06
N ILE A 133 1.47 4.21 4.30
CA ILE A 133 0.93 3.71 3.04
C ILE A 133 -0.36 2.93 3.27
N ALA A 134 -0.37 2.05 4.27
CA ALA A 134 -1.54 1.26 4.66
C ALA A 134 -2.71 2.16 5.04
N LEU A 135 -2.48 3.20 5.83
CA LEU A 135 -3.50 4.18 6.22
C LEU A 135 -4.10 4.89 4.99
N ILE A 136 -3.26 5.35 4.06
CA ILE A 136 -3.71 5.98 2.80
C ILE A 136 -4.56 5.00 2.00
N LEU A 137 -4.13 3.75 1.87
CA LEU A 137 -4.86 2.73 1.11
C LEU A 137 -6.21 2.35 1.76
N VAL A 138 -6.25 2.19 3.08
CA VAL A 138 -7.49 1.95 3.82
C VAL A 138 -8.44 3.13 3.69
N PHE A 139 -7.93 4.37 3.75
CA PHE A 139 -8.73 5.56 3.52
C PHE A 139 -9.32 5.61 2.10
N LEU A 140 -8.50 5.33 1.08
CA LEU A 140 -8.95 5.25 -0.31
C LEU A 140 -9.98 4.13 -0.52
N PHE A 141 -9.79 2.99 0.13
CA PHE A 141 -10.78 1.90 0.15
C PHE A 141 -12.11 2.37 0.72
N GLY A 142 -12.10 3.02 1.89
CA GLY A 142 -13.31 3.58 2.51
C GLY A 142 -14.01 4.61 1.62
N LEU A 143 -13.26 5.47 0.94
CA LEU A 143 -13.80 6.44 -0.02
C LEU A 143 -14.47 5.74 -1.23
N ALA A 144 -13.84 4.70 -1.76
CA ALA A 144 -14.39 3.90 -2.86
C ALA A 144 -15.69 3.19 -2.46
N VAL A 145 -15.72 2.61 -1.25
CA VAL A 145 -16.92 1.98 -0.67
C VAL A 145 -18.06 3.00 -0.53
N ARG A 146 -17.79 4.17 0.06
CA ARG A 146 -18.78 5.25 0.21
C ARG A 146 -19.36 5.67 -1.14
N ARG A 147 -18.51 5.90 -2.15
CA ARG A 147 -18.96 6.30 -3.50
C ARG A 147 -19.88 5.25 -4.12
N ARG A 148 -19.60 3.96 -3.95
CA ARG A 148 -20.46 2.90 -4.47
C ARG A 148 -21.84 2.90 -3.82
N PHE A 149 -21.92 3.08 -2.50
CA PHE A 149 -23.21 3.13 -1.80
C PHE A 149 -24.01 4.42 -2.06
N GLN A 150 -23.38 5.50 -2.52
CA GLN A 150 -24.08 6.73 -2.93
C GLN A 150 -24.60 6.69 -4.38
N ILE A 151 -24.10 5.76 -5.20
CA ILE A 151 -24.51 5.57 -6.60
C ILE A 151 -25.59 4.48 -6.72
N GLY A 152 -25.80 3.70 -5.65
CA GLY A 152 -26.88 2.70 -5.52
C GLY A 152 -28.20 3.31 -5.11
#